data_AF-A0A6B9F3Q0-F1
#
_entry.id   AF-A0A6B9F3Q0-F1
#
_cell.length_a   1.000
_cell.length_b   1.000
_cell.length_c   1.000
_cell.angle_alpha   90.00
_cell.angle_beta   90.00
_cell.angle_gamma   90.00
#
_symmetry.space_group_name_H-M   'P 1'
#
loop_
_entity.id
_entity.type
_entity.pdbx_description
1 polymer ?
#
loop_
_entity_poly.entity_id
_entity_poly.type
_entity_poly.pdbx_seq_one_letter_code
_entity_poly.pdbx_strand_id
1 'polypeptide(L)'
;MSSTTRSERDRSGLSTLVPDDPEQRQAFVTEVLSGELQREGRVSEALLDSAVTQYLTSVLADGTDRTRREFAQYCVEHDVRSETLSKLLVAIQSQLIERGERLQSVDAVELRRLTSRDIAAISAACAEASSAGSDRGGAEVIDEVHSQVADVTDRSAEIASLTEQQASNMDDLSGEVGDISAAVEEIAASVDEIDTQSDDAAALAEEGCARASELSERIEEIHTRATGVREAVGTLADHTEDIGEFVDTIDDIADQTNLLALNASIEAARVDEGEGFAVVADEVKSLAEESQEEAARIRALVETIDGAVDGVVDDIESVHEQTEAGREEAARAVETFEAIDEVNGQLSESMADVATATDQQARSTEELAMMADEANRKTEMILDEVEGIDDSNRELLDLLESSVDE
;
A
#
# COMPACT_ATOMS: atom_id res chain seq x y z
N MET A 1 19.81 -23.69 62.89
CA MET A 1 19.85 -22.23 63.10
C MET A 1 20.32 -21.51 61.83
N SER A 2 19.59 -21.61 60.71
CA SER A 2 19.95 -20.91 59.45
C SER A 2 18.76 -20.42 58.60
N SER A 3 17.51 -20.54 59.05
CA SER A 3 16.33 -20.06 58.32
C SER A 3 15.94 -18.61 58.65
N THR A 4 16.29 -18.11 59.84
CA THR A 4 15.87 -16.77 60.30
C THR A 4 16.53 -15.61 59.54
N THR A 5 17.73 -15.79 58.98
CA THR A 5 18.50 -14.69 58.38
C THR A 5 18.17 -14.37 56.91
N ARG A 6 17.37 -15.20 56.23
CA ARG A 6 16.95 -14.92 54.84
C ARG A 6 15.64 -14.11 54.78
N SER A 7 14.69 -14.38 55.67
CA SER A 7 13.40 -13.68 55.75
C SER A 7 13.50 -12.21 56.20
N GLU A 8 14.58 -11.82 56.88
CA GLU A 8 14.83 -10.43 57.31
C GLU A 8 15.32 -9.51 56.16
N ARG A 9 15.88 -10.07 55.06
CA ARG A 9 16.36 -9.27 53.93
C ARG A 9 15.25 -8.84 52.96
N ASP A 10 14.23 -9.68 52.76
CA ASP A 10 13.18 -9.44 51.75
C ASP A 10 12.16 -8.37 52.17
N ARG A 11 12.08 -8.02 53.46
CA ARG A 11 11.08 -7.07 54.00
C ARG A 11 11.59 -5.65 54.23
N SER A 12 12.89 -5.35 54.04
CA SER A 12 13.45 -4.03 54.40
C SER A 12 12.84 -2.85 53.61
N GLY A 13 12.38 -3.10 52.38
CA GLY A 13 11.71 -2.11 51.53
C GLY A 13 10.25 -1.83 51.91
N LEU A 14 9.60 -2.73 52.67
CA LEU A 14 8.17 -2.61 53.01
C LEU A 14 7.89 -1.48 54.00
N SER A 15 8.90 -1.05 54.76
CA SER A 15 8.81 0.12 55.65
C SER A 15 8.45 1.41 54.91
N THR A 16 8.81 1.53 53.62
CA THR A 16 8.49 2.69 52.78
C THR A 16 7.02 2.75 52.35
N LEU A 17 6.32 1.61 52.41
CA LEU A 17 4.89 1.54 52.08
C LEU A 17 4.01 2.03 53.23
N VAL A 18 4.50 1.96 54.47
CA VAL A 18 3.79 2.42 55.66
C VAL A 18 4.08 3.91 55.88
N PRO A 19 3.06 4.80 55.91
CA PRO A 19 3.28 6.22 56.15
C PRO A 19 3.88 6.49 57.54
N ASP A 20 4.96 7.27 57.59
CA ASP A 20 5.57 7.76 58.85
C ASP A 20 4.70 8.80 59.55
N ASP A 21 3.91 9.56 58.79
CA ASP A 21 3.01 10.59 59.31
C ASP A 21 1.70 9.97 59.84
N PRO A 22 1.29 10.30 61.09
CA PRO A 22 0.08 9.76 61.70
C PRO A 22 -1.21 10.06 60.93
N GLU A 23 -1.34 11.22 60.29
CA GLU A 23 -2.54 11.58 59.53
C GLU A 23 -2.62 10.79 58.22
N GLN A 24 -1.48 10.58 57.55
CA GLN A 24 -1.40 9.75 56.34
C GLN A 24 -1.62 8.27 56.62
N ARG A 25 -1.17 7.78 57.78
CA ARG A 25 -1.46 6.40 58.22
C ARG A 25 -2.94 6.22 58.51
N GLN A 26 -3.58 7.18 59.18
CA GLN A 26 -5.03 7.16 59.40
C GLN A 26 -5.80 7.19 58.07
N ALA A 27 -5.32 7.96 57.07
CA ALA A 27 -5.92 7.97 55.74
C ALA A 27 -5.83 6.61 55.05
N PHE A 28 -4.67 5.94 55.10
CA PHE A 28 -4.49 4.59 54.56
C PHE A 28 -5.39 3.56 55.27
N VAL A 29 -5.46 3.60 56.60
CA VAL A 29 -6.36 2.74 57.38
C VAL A 29 -7.82 3.00 56.99
N THR A 30 -8.22 4.27 56.82
CA THR A 30 -9.56 4.64 56.37
C THR A 30 -9.84 4.10 54.96
N GLU A 31 -8.86 4.13 54.05
CA GLU A 31 -8.97 3.62 52.68
C GLU A 31 -9.18 2.09 52.67
N VAL A 32 -8.39 1.34 53.46
CA VAL A 32 -8.57 -0.10 53.68
C VAL A 32 -9.97 -0.43 54.24
N LEU A 33 -10.48 0.39 55.15
CA LEU A 33 -11.77 0.18 55.80
C LEU A 33 -12.98 0.70 55.01
N SER A 34 -12.79 1.55 54.00
CA SER A 34 -13.85 2.22 53.23
C SER A 34 -14.64 1.32 52.25
N GLY A 35 -14.33 0.02 52.20
CA GLY A 35 -14.96 -0.97 51.32
C GLY A 35 -16.04 -1.83 51.97
N GLU A 36 -16.06 -3.13 51.65
CA GLU A 36 -17.07 -4.10 52.12
C GLU A 36 -17.10 -4.29 53.64
N LEU A 37 -16.00 -3.99 54.33
CA LEU A 37 -15.85 -4.14 55.78
C LEU A 37 -16.73 -3.17 56.60
N GLN A 38 -17.06 -1.98 56.08
CA GLN A 38 -17.95 -1.02 56.76
C GLN A 38 -19.44 -1.45 56.78
N ARG A 39 -19.86 -2.37 55.90
CA ARG A 39 -21.27 -2.81 55.80
C ARG A 39 -21.64 -3.93 56.76
N GLU A 40 -20.67 -4.69 57.27
CA GLU A 40 -20.89 -5.75 58.25
C GLU A 40 -20.86 -5.17 59.68
N GLY A 41 -21.98 -4.61 60.13
CA GLY A 41 -22.13 -3.91 61.43
C GLY A 41 -22.00 -4.77 62.71
N ARG A 42 -21.01 -5.67 62.80
CA ARG A 42 -20.78 -6.56 63.96
C ARG A 42 -19.44 -6.36 64.67
N VAL A 43 -18.48 -5.63 64.09
CA VAL A 43 -17.19 -5.27 64.74
C VAL A 43 -17.08 -3.75 64.80
N SER A 44 -16.61 -3.18 65.92
CA SER A 44 -16.47 -1.73 66.03
C SER A 44 -15.35 -1.22 65.12
N GLU A 45 -15.56 -0.11 64.43
CA GLU A 45 -14.56 0.54 63.57
C GLU A 45 -13.20 0.75 64.28
N ALA A 46 -13.22 1.07 65.57
CA ALA A 46 -12.02 1.21 66.41
C ALA A 46 -11.20 -0.09 66.56
N LEU A 47 -11.83 -1.27 66.48
CA LEU A 47 -11.15 -2.56 66.55
C LEU A 47 -10.49 -2.92 65.21
N LEU A 48 -11.18 -2.67 64.09
CA LEU A 48 -10.60 -2.87 62.76
C LEU A 48 -9.44 -1.89 62.50
N ASP A 49 -9.60 -0.63 62.92
CA ASP A 49 -8.53 0.38 62.88
C ASP A 49 -7.28 -0.05 63.65
N SER A 50 -7.46 -0.58 64.87
CA SER A 50 -6.38 -1.12 65.68
C SER A 50 -5.75 -2.37 65.04
N ALA A 51 -6.55 -3.25 64.42
CA ALA A 51 -6.04 -4.44 63.73
C ALA A 51 -5.21 -4.08 62.48
N VAL A 52 -5.68 -3.17 61.62
CA VAL A 52 -4.88 -2.70 60.46
C VAL A 52 -3.57 -2.08 60.94
N THR A 53 -3.64 -1.21 61.96
CA THR A 53 -2.46 -0.57 62.53
C THR A 53 -1.46 -1.57 63.09
N GLN A 54 -1.93 -2.60 63.79
CA GLN A 54 -1.08 -3.65 64.32
C GLN A 54 -0.45 -4.48 63.20
N TYR A 55 -1.22 -4.88 62.18
CA TYR A 55 -0.67 -5.59 61.02
C TYR A 55 0.45 -4.79 60.34
N LEU A 56 0.23 -3.50 60.06
CA LEU A 56 1.22 -2.64 59.39
C LEU A 56 2.48 -2.42 60.23
N THR A 57 2.35 -2.33 61.56
CA THR A 57 3.48 -1.99 62.44
C THR A 57 4.24 -3.20 62.95
N SER A 58 3.62 -4.38 63.04
CA SER A 58 4.26 -5.61 63.51
C SER A 58 4.47 -6.62 62.40
N VAL A 59 3.40 -7.08 61.75
CA VAL A 59 3.45 -8.18 60.78
C VAL A 59 4.15 -7.77 59.50
N LEU A 60 3.79 -6.63 58.92
CA LEU A 60 4.39 -6.17 57.67
C LEU A 60 5.87 -5.78 57.86
N ALA A 61 6.21 -5.26 59.04
CA ALA A 61 7.56 -4.78 59.36
C ALA A 61 8.55 -5.90 59.72
N ASP A 62 8.14 -6.88 60.53
CA ASP A 62 9.00 -7.94 61.06
C ASP A 62 8.72 -9.29 60.37
N GLY A 63 7.44 -9.62 60.13
CA GLY A 63 7.02 -10.80 59.37
C GLY A 63 7.47 -12.14 59.97
N THR A 64 7.82 -12.17 61.26
CA THR A 64 8.22 -13.38 61.99
C THR A 64 6.98 -14.15 62.42
N ASP A 65 7.08 -15.49 62.55
CA ASP A 65 5.97 -16.32 63.04
C ASP A 65 5.45 -15.86 64.41
N ARG A 66 6.33 -15.31 65.25
CA ARG A 66 5.92 -14.70 66.52
C ARG A 66 4.94 -13.55 66.29
N THR A 67 5.28 -12.58 65.43
CA THR A 67 4.41 -11.42 65.17
C THR A 67 3.10 -11.81 64.49
N ARG A 68 3.11 -12.81 63.61
CA ARG A 68 1.90 -13.37 62.99
C ARG A 68 0.98 -14.03 64.02
N ARG A 69 1.54 -14.85 64.93
CA ARG A 69 0.77 -15.48 66.01
C ARG A 69 0.23 -14.48 67.03
N GLU A 70 1.02 -13.47 67.40
CA GLU A 70 0.57 -12.40 68.29
C GLU A 70 -0.59 -11.60 67.68
N PHE A 71 -0.51 -11.29 66.38
CA PHE A 71 -1.58 -10.64 65.65
C PHE A 71 -2.83 -11.53 65.53
N ALA A 72 -2.64 -12.81 65.25
CA ALA A 72 -3.72 -13.78 65.21
C ALA A 72 -4.43 -13.93 66.56
N GLN A 73 -3.67 -14.03 67.66
CA GLN A 73 -4.20 -14.08 69.02
C GLN A 73 -4.98 -12.80 69.38
N TYR A 74 -4.45 -11.64 68.99
CA TYR A 74 -5.15 -10.36 69.18
C TYR A 74 -6.51 -10.34 68.48
N CYS A 75 -6.59 -10.86 67.25
CA CYS A 75 -7.83 -10.95 66.50
C CYS A 75 -8.85 -11.89 67.18
N VAL A 76 -8.39 -13.03 67.70
CA VAL A 76 -9.25 -13.99 68.43
C VAL A 76 -9.74 -13.42 69.76
N GLU A 77 -8.89 -12.76 70.55
CA GLU A 77 -9.26 -12.16 71.84
C GLU A 77 -10.33 -11.06 71.70
N HIS A 78 -10.41 -10.43 70.53
CA HIS A 78 -11.36 -9.36 70.22
C HIS A 78 -12.52 -9.81 69.31
N ASP A 79 -12.74 -11.13 69.18
CA ASP A 79 -13.87 -11.75 68.46
C ASP A 79 -13.94 -11.35 66.96
N VAL A 80 -12.76 -11.17 66.33
CA VAL A 80 -12.65 -10.97 64.88
C VAL A 80 -12.78 -12.35 64.21
N ARG A 81 -13.95 -12.61 63.61
CA ARG A 81 -14.21 -13.87 62.89
C ARG A 81 -13.23 -14.06 61.72
N SER A 82 -12.89 -15.30 61.42
CA SER A 82 -11.98 -15.68 60.32
C SER A 82 -12.37 -15.06 58.97
N GLU A 83 -13.68 -15.02 58.65
CA GLU A 83 -14.18 -14.38 57.43
C GLU A 83 -13.86 -12.86 57.38
N THR A 84 -14.07 -12.16 58.49
CA THR A 84 -13.78 -10.72 58.60
C THR A 84 -12.27 -10.47 58.58
N LEU A 85 -11.48 -11.36 59.17
CA LEU A 85 -10.01 -11.30 59.15
C LEU A 85 -9.44 -11.51 57.75
N SER A 86 -9.92 -12.50 57.01
CA SER A 86 -9.48 -12.77 55.64
C SER A 86 -9.76 -11.58 54.72
N LYS A 87 -11.01 -11.05 54.76
CA LYS A 87 -11.39 -9.83 54.04
C LYS A 87 -10.50 -8.63 54.41
N LEU A 88 -10.18 -8.46 55.70
CA LEU A 88 -9.29 -7.41 56.17
C LEU A 88 -7.89 -7.53 55.59
N LEU A 89 -7.29 -8.73 55.64
CA LEU A 89 -5.92 -8.93 55.19
C LEU A 89 -5.80 -8.82 53.65
N VAL A 90 -6.79 -9.29 52.90
CA VAL A 90 -6.86 -9.11 51.44
C VAL A 90 -7.05 -7.63 51.06
N ALA A 91 -7.85 -6.89 51.83
CA ALA A 91 -8.00 -5.44 51.62
C ALA A 91 -6.69 -4.69 51.91
N ILE A 92 -5.97 -5.08 52.98
CA ILE A 92 -4.65 -4.53 53.28
C ILE A 92 -3.66 -4.84 52.14
N GLN A 93 -3.60 -6.09 51.68
CA GLN A 93 -2.73 -6.51 50.58
C GLN A 93 -3.02 -5.69 49.31
N SER A 94 -4.29 -5.56 48.94
CA SER A 94 -4.70 -4.82 47.73
C SER A 94 -4.24 -3.36 47.79
N GLN A 95 -4.43 -2.70 48.94
CA GLN A 95 -4.00 -1.32 49.16
C GLN A 95 -2.47 -1.17 49.20
N LEU A 96 -1.75 -2.17 49.72
CA LEU A 96 -0.29 -2.17 49.69
C LEU A 96 0.24 -2.32 48.26
N ILE A 97 -0.35 -3.19 47.45
CA ILE A 97 0.04 -3.40 46.04
C ILE A 97 -0.20 -2.12 45.24
N GLU A 98 -1.41 -1.56 45.32
CA GLU A 98 -1.76 -0.34 44.60
C GLU A 98 -0.83 0.83 45.01
N ARG A 99 -0.48 0.92 46.29
CA ARG A 99 0.46 1.92 46.79
C ARG A 99 1.91 1.66 46.34
N GLY A 100 2.35 0.40 46.29
CA GLY A 100 3.67 0.01 45.80
C GLY A 100 3.85 0.34 44.33
N GLU A 101 2.84 0.07 43.51
CA GLU A 101 2.79 0.44 42.10
C GLU A 101 2.80 1.97 41.91
N ARG A 102 2.01 2.71 42.69
CA ARG A 102 2.00 4.18 42.68
C ARG A 102 3.36 4.79 43.05
N LEU A 103 4.07 4.19 44.00
CA LEU A 103 5.37 4.69 44.49
C LEU A 103 6.56 4.15 43.70
N GLN A 104 6.36 3.17 42.82
CA GLN A 104 7.43 2.43 42.11
C GLN A 104 8.53 1.94 43.06
N SER A 105 8.17 1.60 44.31
CA SER A 105 9.12 1.39 45.40
C SER A 105 9.37 -0.09 45.71
N VAL A 106 8.39 -0.95 45.42
CA VAL A 106 8.45 -2.39 45.68
C VAL A 106 7.79 -3.11 44.50
N ASP A 107 8.41 -4.21 44.08
CA ASP A 107 7.87 -5.09 43.04
C ASP A 107 6.51 -5.69 43.49
N ALA A 108 5.50 -5.57 42.63
CA ALA A 108 4.13 -5.98 42.95
C ALA A 108 4.01 -7.49 43.17
N VAL A 109 4.81 -8.28 42.45
CA VAL A 109 4.84 -9.75 42.54
C VAL A 109 5.42 -10.17 43.88
N GLU A 110 6.59 -9.61 44.24
CA GLU A 110 7.23 -9.92 45.52
C GLU A 110 6.38 -9.46 46.72
N LEU A 111 5.73 -8.29 46.61
CA LEU A 111 4.83 -7.79 47.63
C LEU A 111 3.60 -8.70 47.79
N ARG A 112 3.00 -9.13 46.67
CA ARG A 112 1.88 -10.07 46.66
C ARG A 112 2.30 -11.39 47.31
N ARG A 113 3.45 -11.95 46.94
CA ARG A 113 3.99 -13.19 47.52
C ARG A 113 4.18 -13.10 49.04
N LEU A 114 4.81 -12.04 49.53
CA LEU A 114 5.08 -11.85 50.96
C LEU A 114 3.80 -11.67 51.77
N THR A 115 2.85 -10.89 51.26
CA THR A 115 1.57 -10.62 51.92
C THR A 115 0.61 -11.80 51.85
N SER A 116 0.59 -12.57 50.77
CA SER A 116 -0.14 -13.85 50.69
C SER A 116 0.39 -14.86 51.72
N ARG A 117 1.71 -14.91 51.93
CA ARG A 117 2.31 -15.72 52.99
C ARG A 117 1.86 -15.26 54.38
N ASP A 118 1.78 -13.95 54.61
CA ASP A 118 1.30 -13.39 55.88
C ASP A 118 -0.19 -13.70 56.11
N ILE A 119 -1.03 -13.57 55.07
CA ILE A 119 -2.46 -13.94 55.10
C ILE A 119 -2.62 -15.40 55.53
N ALA A 120 -1.90 -16.31 54.89
CA ALA A 120 -2.00 -17.74 55.16
C ALA A 120 -1.54 -18.08 56.58
N ALA A 121 -0.36 -17.62 56.98
CA ALA A 121 0.20 -17.93 58.30
C ALA A 121 -0.59 -17.28 59.46
N ILE A 122 -1.16 -16.08 59.27
CA ILE A 122 -2.07 -15.48 60.24
C ILE A 122 -3.39 -16.25 60.31
N SER A 123 -3.95 -16.64 59.17
CA SER A 123 -5.21 -17.38 59.13
C SER A 123 -5.07 -18.76 59.81
N ALA A 124 -3.95 -19.45 59.58
CA ALA A 124 -3.59 -20.69 60.27
C ALA A 124 -3.41 -20.47 61.78
N ALA A 125 -2.63 -19.45 62.19
CA ALA A 125 -2.44 -19.11 63.60
C ALA A 125 -3.75 -18.70 64.29
N CYS A 126 -4.68 -18.05 63.58
CA CYS A 126 -6.02 -17.74 64.09
C CYS A 126 -6.87 -18.99 64.24
N ALA A 127 -6.76 -19.95 63.31
CA ALA A 127 -7.43 -21.24 63.41
C ALA A 127 -6.92 -22.02 64.64
N GLU A 128 -5.60 -22.05 64.88
CA GLU A 128 -4.98 -22.61 66.09
C GLU A 128 -5.44 -21.92 67.38
N ALA A 129 -5.40 -20.58 67.42
CA ALA A 129 -5.81 -19.82 68.59
C ALA A 129 -7.32 -19.97 68.88
N SER A 130 -8.14 -20.18 67.85
CA SER A 130 -9.58 -20.45 67.97
C SER A 130 -9.89 -21.91 68.33
N SER A 131 -9.05 -22.87 67.91
CA SER A 131 -9.21 -24.30 68.21
C SER A 131 -8.98 -24.62 69.69
N ALA A 132 -8.18 -23.81 70.39
CA ALA A 132 -8.08 -23.83 71.86
C ALA A 132 -9.43 -23.61 72.58
N GLY A 133 -10.48 -23.16 71.86
CA GLY A 133 -11.85 -22.99 72.36
C GLY A 133 -12.94 -23.83 71.68
N SER A 134 -12.76 -24.35 70.45
CA SER A 134 -13.76 -25.19 69.75
C SER A 134 -13.20 -25.89 68.50
N ASP A 135 -13.03 -27.21 68.56
CA ASP A 135 -12.52 -28.16 67.53
C ASP A 135 -13.19 -28.15 66.13
N ARG A 136 -14.18 -27.29 65.86
CA ARG A 136 -14.91 -27.27 64.57
C ARG A 136 -14.59 -26.11 63.63
N GLY A 137 -14.03 -25.01 64.13
CA GLY A 137 -13.80 -23.82 63.31
C GLY A 137 -12.55 -23.88 62.42
N GLY A 138 -11.50 -24.58 62.85
CA GLY A 138 -10.22 -24.64 62.12
C GLY A 138 -10.28 -25.49 60.85
N ALA A 139 -10.95 -26.64 60.90
CA ALA A 139 -11.08 -27.53 59.75
C ALA A 139 -11.90 -26.89 58.60
N GLU A 140 -12.94 -26.12 58.93
CA GLU A 140 -13.77 -25.42 57.93
C GLU A 140 -13.00 -24.31 57.21
N VAL A 141 -12.11 -23.61 57.91
CA VAL A 141 -11.25 -22.57 57.32
C VAL A 141 -10.15 -23.19 56.45
N ILE A 142 -9.56 -24.32 56.87
CA ILE A 142 -8.53 -25.02 56.09
C ILE A 142 -9.14 -25.59 54.80
N ASP A 143 -10.33 -26.20 54.87
CA ASP A 143 -11.06 -26.67 53.68
C ASP A 143 -11.40 -25.52 52.71
N GLU A 144 -11.81 -24.36 53.24
CA GLU A 144 -12.10 -23.17 52.43
C GLU A 144 -10.83 -22.65 51.73
N VAL A 145 -9.68 -22.58 52.43
CA VAL A 145 -8.42 -22.16 51.82
C VAL A 145 -7.94 -23.18 50.78
N HIS A 146 -8.08 -24.48 51.04
CA HIS A 146 -7.79 -25.53 50.04
C HIS A 146 -8.65 -25.35 48.78
N SER A 147 -9.94 -25.07 48.93
CA SER A 147 -10.83 -24.82 47.79
C SER A 147 -10.41 -23.58 47.01
N GLN A 148 -10.04 -22.49 47.69
CA GLN A 148 -9.60 -21.25 47.04
C GLN A 148 -8.26 -21.43 46.31
N VAL A 149 -7.31 -22.18 46.88
CA VAL A 149 -6.04 -22.47 46.22
C VAL A 149 -6.26 -23.35 44.98
N ALA A 150 -7.15 -24.35 45.06
CA ALA A 150 -7.52 -25.17 43.92
C ALA A 150 -8.14 -24.32 42.79
N ASP A 151 -9.07 -23.41 43.12
CA ASP A 151 -9.67 -22.49 42.16
C ASP A 151 -8.62 -21.56 41.51
N VAL A 152 -7.63 -21.09 42.26
CA VAL A 152 -6.54 -20.27 41.71
C VAL A 152 -5.65 -21.10 40.78
N THR A 153 -5.29 -22.33 41.14
CA THR A 153 -4.50 -23.22 40.29
C THR A 153 -5.22 -23.55 38.99
N ASP A 154 -6.52 -23.82 39.03
CA ASP A 154 -7.33 -24.07 37.83
C ASP A 154 -7.37 -22.84 36.91
N ARG A 155 -7.56 -21.65 37.47
CA ARG A 155 -7.52 -20.39 36.71
C ARG A 155 -6.13 -20.07 36.14
N SER A 156 -5.08 -20.34 36.89
CA SER A 156 -3.70 -20.20 36.42
C SER A 156 -3.42 -21.12 35.23
N ALA A 157 -3.90 -22.36 35.28
CA ALA A 157 -3.78 -23.30 34.15
C ALA A 157 -4.56 -22.82 32.90
N GLU A 158 -5.74 -22.23 33.09
CA GLU A 158 -6.50 -21.60 32.00
C GLU A 158 -5.74 -20.40 31.40
N ILE A 159 -5.17 -19.53 32.23
CA ILE A 159 -4.36 -18.39 31.78
C ILE A 159 -3.13 -18.89 31.01
N ALA A 160 -2.40 -19.88 31.51
CA ALA A 160 -1.27 -20.48 30.79
C ALA A 160 -1.67 -20.97 29.41
N SER A 161 -2.76 -21.73 29.30
CA SER A 161 -3.24 -22.25 28.02
C SER A 161 -3.63 -21.14 27.03
N LEU A 162 -4.33 -20.09 27.50
CA LEU A 162 -4.67 -18.94 26.66
C LEU A 162 -3.42 -18.16 26.21
N THR A 163 -2.42 -18.08 27.09
CA THR A 163 -1.15 -17.38 26.83
C THR A 163 -0.30 -18.15 25.82
N GLU A 164 -0.21 -19.48 25.93
CA GLU A 164 0.41 -20.34 24.91
C GLU A 164 -0.27 -20.21 23.54
N GLN A 165 -1.60 -20.16 23.51
CA GLN A 165 -2.35 -19.92 22.28
C GLN A 165 -2.07 -18.52 21.71
N GLN A 166 -1.93 -17.51 22.57
CA GLN A 166 -1.55 -16.17 22.15
C GLN A 166 -0.13 -16.14 21.56
N ALA A 167 0.83 -16.87 22.13
CA ALA A 167 2.18 -17.00 21.56
C ALA A 167 2.13 -17.57 20.14
N SER A 168 1.38 -18.66 19.94
CA SER A 168 1.20 -19.27 18.62
C SER A 168 0.60 -18.27 17.61
N ASN A 169 -0.44 -17.53 18.01
CA ASN A 169 -1.05 -16.53 17.13
C ASN A 169 -0.09 -15.38 16.77
N MET A 170 0.85 -15.03 17.65
CA MET A 170 1.86 -14.01 17.37
C MET A 170 2.98 -14.53 16.46
N ASP A 171 3.32 -15.81 16.51
CA ASP A 171 4.24 -16.46 15.56
C ASP A 171 3.66 -16.46 14.14
N ASP A 172 2.38 -16.86 14.02
CA ASP A 172 1.63 -16.78 12.75
C ASP A 172 1.64 -15.34 12.22
N LEU A 173 1.21 -14.37 13.04
CA LEU A 173 1.18 -12.95 12.68
C LEU A 173 2.55 -12.43 12.20
N SER A 174 3.64 -12.87 12.83
CA SER A 174 5.00 -12.50 12.42
C SER A 174 5.35 -13.04 11.04
N GLY A 175 4.89 -14.25 10.72
CA GLY A 175 4.96 -14.84 9.38
C GLY A 175 4.19 -14.01 8.35
N GLU A 176 2.92 -13.67 8.64
CA GLU A 176 2.11 -12.83 7.74
C GLU A 176 2.70 -11.43 7.53
N VAL A 177 3.28 -10.82 8.57
CA VAL A 177 3.99 -9.54 8.47
C VAL A 177 5.22 -9.66 7.55
N GLY A 178 5.93 -10.79 7.60
CA GLY A 178 7.01 -11.10 6.67
C GLY A 178 6.54 -11.18 5.22
N ASP A 179 5.42 -11.87 4.97
CA ASP A 179 4.82 -11.98 3.64
C ASP A 179 4.35 -10.62 3.11
N ILE A 180 3.74 -9.78 3.96
CA ILE A 180 3.36 -8.41 3.59
C ILE A 180 4.60 -7.58 3.25
N SER A 181 5.68 -7.70 4.01
CA SER A 181 6.93 -6.98 3.74
C SER A 181 7.50 -7.34 2.36
N ALA A 182 7.52 -8.63 2.02
CA ALA A 182 7.96 -9.09 0.71
C ALA A 182 7.07 -8.56 -0.42
N ALA A 183 5.74 -8.56 -0.22
CA ALA A 183 4.80 -8.00 -1.20
C ALA A 183 4.98 -6.49 -1.39
N VAL A 184 5.27 -5.75 -0.32
CA VAL A 184 5.56 -4.30 -0.38
C VAL A 184 6.82 -4.03 -1.20
N GLU A 185 7.89 -4.82 -1.01
CA GLU A 185 9.12 -4.70 -1.81
C GLU A 185 8.87 -5.02 -3.30
N GLU A 186 8.06 -6.04 -3.60
CA GLU A 186 7.69 -6.40 -4.97
C GLU A 186 6.86 -5.30 -5.66
N ILE A 187 5.92 -4.69 -4.93
CA ILE A 187 5.15 -3.55 -5.43
C ILE A 187 6.07 -2.37 -5.70
N ALA A 188 6.99 -2.04 -4.80
CA ALA A 188 7.94 -0.95 -4.98
C ALA A 188 8.80 -1.15 -6.25
N ALA A 189 9.35 -2.36 -6.44
CA ALA A 189 10.11 -2.69 -7.63
C ALA A 189 9.27 -2.60 -8.92
N SER A 190 8.00 -3.02 -8.85
CA SER A 190 7.07 -2.91 -9.98
C SER A 190 6.76 -1.47 -10.34
N VAL A 191 6.63 -0.58 -9.35
CA VAL A 191 6.43 0.86 -9.58
C VAL A 191 7.62 1.47 -10.30
N ASP A 192 8.86 1.19 -9.86
CA ASP A 192 10.08 1.66 -10.52
C ASP A 192 10.20 1.16 -11.97
N GLU A 193 9.81 -0.09 -12.22
CA GLU A 193 9.81 -0.66 -13.56
C GLU A 193 8.75 0.01 -14.46
N ILE A 194 7.54 0.25 -13.95
CA ILE A 194 6.49 0.95 -14.69
C ILE A 194 6.89 2.40 -14.98
N ASP A 195 7.53 3.09 -14.05
CA ASP A 195 8.01 4.47 -14.25
C ASP A 195 9.04 4.53 -15.39
N THR A 196 10.01 3.61 -15.40
CA THR A 196 10.99 3.49 -16.50
C THR A 196 10.31 3.17 -17.84
N GLN A 197 9.35 2.25 -17.86
CA GLN A 197 8.60 1.92 -19.08
C GLN A 197 7.75 3.10 -19.57
N SER A 198 7.24 3.92 -18.65
CA SER A 198 6.49 5.13 -18.97
C SER A 198 7.40 6.17 -19.61
N ASP A 199 8.59 6.41 -19.07
CA ASP A 199 9.58 7.31 -19.68
C ASP A 199 9.95 6.87 -21.11
N ASP A 200 10.18 5.58 -21.33
CA ASP A 200 10.44 5.02 -22.66
C ASP A 200 9.24 5.23 -23.61
N ALA A 201 8.01 5.06 -23.12
CA ALA A 201 6.80 5.27 -23.91
C ALA A 201 6.62 6.74 -24.32
N ALA A 202 6.89 7.70 -23.42
CA ALA A 202 6.89 9.13 -23.74
C ALA A 202 7.92 9.48 -24.82
N ALA A 203 9.16 8.96 -24.69
CA ALA A 203 10.19 9.19 -25.69
C ALA A 203 9.81 8.64 -27.08
N LEU A 204 9.17 7.47 -27.12
CA LEU A 204 8.66 6.89 -28.38
C LEU A 204 7.50 7.70 -28.96
N ALA A 205 6.62 8.27 -28.12
CA ALA A 205 5.54 9.14 -28.56
C ALA A 205 6.07 10.45 -29.14
N GLU A 206 7.05 11.08 -28.48
CA GLU A 206 7.73 12.29 -28.98
C GLU A 206 8.41 12.04 -30.32
N GLU A 207 9.14 10.92 -30.45
CA GLU A 207 9.76 10.51 -31.71
C GLU A 207 8.69 10.26 -32.80
N GLY A 208 7.58 9.61 -32.45
CA GLY A 208 6.45 9.38 -33.32
C GLY A 208 5.85 10.68 -33.88
N CYS A 209 5.66 11.68 -33.01
CA CYS A 209 5.17 13.01 -33.37
C CYS A 209 6.14 13.72 -34.34
N ALA A 210 7.44 13.69 -34.05
CA ALA A 210 8.47 14.27 -34.92
C ALA A 210 8.47 13.62 -36.31
N ARG A 211 8.39 12.29 -36.38
CA ARG A 211 8.35 11.55 -37.66
C ARG A 211 7.06 11.81 -38.44
N ALA A 212 5.92 11.92 -37.77
CA ALA A 212 4.64 12.26 -38.41
C ALA A 212 4.65 13.69 -38.97
N SER A 213 5.28 14.63 -38.26
CA SER A 213 5.48 16.00 -38.73
C SER A 213 6.39 16.04 -39.96
N GLU A 214 7.52 15.32 -39.95
CA GLU A 214 8.40 15.21 -41.12
C GLU A 214 7.67 14.60 -42.33
N LEU A 215 6.82 13.58 -42.10
CA LEU A 215 5.99 13.00 -43.15
C LEU A 215 5.05 14.05 -43.76
N SER A 216 4.41 14.88 -42.94
CA SER A 216 3.54 15.95 -43.42
C SER A 216 4.29 16.96 -44.28
N GLU A 217 5.53 17.33 -43.90
CA GLU A 217 6.37 18.22 -44.72
C GLU A 217 6.73 17.60 -46.07
N ARG A 218 7.07 16.31 -46.09
CA ARG A 218 7.38 15.58 -47.33
C ARG A 218 6.16 15.47 -48.25
N ILE A 219 4.96 15.29 -47.70
CA ILE A 219 3.70 15.26 -48.45
C ILE A 219 3.45 16.62 -49.10
N GLU A 220 3.67 17.73 -48.38
CA GLU A 220 3.54 19.08 -48.92
C GLU A 220 4.55 19.34 -50.05
N GLU A 221 5.76 18.81 -49.95
CA GLU A 221 6.75 18.89 -51.03
C GLU A 221 6.27 18.14 -52.29
N ILE A 222 5.67 16.96 -52.13
CA ILE A 222 5.09 16.19 -53.25
C ILE A 222 3.94 16.97 -53.87
N HIS A 223 3.06 17.54 -53.07
CA HIS A 223 1.93 18.36 -53.52
C HIS A 223 2.41 19.57 -54.35
N THR A 224 3.43 20.28 -53.86
CA THR A 224 4.06 21.41 -54.57
C THR A 224 4.65 20.97 -55.92
N ARG A 225 5.34 19.83 -55.95
CA ARG A 225 5.93 19.29 -57.20
C ARG A 225 4.84 18.87 -58.19
N ALA A 226 3.78 18.21 -57.73
CA ALA A 226 2.65 17.81 -58.57
C ALA A 226 1.97 19.04 -59.19
N THR A 227 1.80 20.12 -58.42
CA THR A 227 1.29 21.40 -58.92
C THR A 227 2.18 21.98 -60.02
N GLY A 228 3.51 21.92 -59.85
CA GLY A 228 4.46 22.35 -60.88
C GLY A 228 4.40 21.51 -62.17
N VAL A 229 4.20 20.19 -62.05
CA VAL A 229 3.97 19.33 -63.22
C VAL A 229 2.67 19.71 -63.92
N ARG A 230 1.60 19.99 -63.17
CA ARG A 230 0.31 20.42 -63.74
C ARG A 230 0.45 21.68 -64.60
N GLU A 231 1.20 22.67 -64.12
CA GLU A 231 1.45 23.91 -64.89
C GLU A 231 2.26 23.65 -66.16
N ALA A 232 3.29 22.80 -66.08
CA ALA A 232 4.10 22.43 -67.24
C ALA A 232 3.29 21.66 -68.30
N VAL A 233 2.40 20.76 -67.86
CA VAL A 233 1.50 20.00 -68.72
C VAL A 233 0.46 20.92 -69.35
N GLY A 234 -0.10 21.87 -68.61
CA GLY A 234 -0.99 22.89 -69.18
C GLY A 234 -0.31 23.72 -70.28
N THR A 235 0.94 24.13 -70.07
CA THR A 235 1.72 24.84 -71.10
C THR A 235 1.97 23.95 -72.33
N LEU A 236 2.20 22.65 -72.15
CA LEU A 236 2.36 21.70 -73.24
C LEU A 236 1.06 21.52 -74.03
N ALA A 237 -0.09 21.51 -73.34
CA ALA A 237 -1.40 21.46 -73.97
C ALA A 237 -1.61 22.67 -74.89
N ASP A 238 -1.36 23.89 -74.38
CA ASP A 238 -1.47 25.13 -75.16
C ASP A 238 -0.58 25.09 -76.42
N HIS A 239 0.68 24.63 -76.28
CA HIS A 239 1.58 24.49 -77.44
C HIS A 239 1.16 23.42 -78.43
N THR A 240 0.50 22.35 -77.96
CA THR A 240 0.00 21.28 -78.81
C THR A 240 -1.20 21.77 -79.63
N GLU A 241 -2.06 22.61 -79.03
CA GLU A 241 -3.16 23.30 -79.71
C GLU A 241 -2.63 24.27 -80.78
N ASP A 242 -1.62 25.10 -80.46
CA ASP A 242 -0.95 25.99 -81.41
C ASP A 242 -0.38 25.22 -82.63
N ILE A 243 0.27 24.07 -82.38
CA ILE A 243 0.81 23.22 -83.44
C ILE A 243 -0.32 22.65 -84.31
N GLY A 244 -1.44 22.24 -83.70
CA GLY A 244 -2.63 21.81 -84.42
C GLY A 244 -3.11 22.86 -85.43
N GLU A 245 -3.23 24.12 -85.00
CA GLU A 245 -3.63 25.24 -85.88
C GLU A 245 -2.63 25.48 -87.03
N PHE A 246 -1.32 25.36 -86.75
CA PHE A 246 -0.30 25.45 -87.79
C PHE A 246 -0.38 24.31 -88.80
N VAL A 247 -0.65 23.08 -88.36
CA VAL A 247 -0.80 21.92 -89.24
C VAL A 247 -2.03 22.08 -90.14
N ASP A 248 -3.15 22.56 -89.61
CA ASP A 248 -4.35 22.86 -90.38
C ASP A 248 -4.08 23.93 -91.45
N THR A 249 -3.33 24.98 -91.09
CA THR A 249 -2.91 26.01 -92.05
C THR A 249 -1.99 25.46 -93.15
N ILE A 250 -1.06 24.55 -92.82
CA ILE A 250 -0.17 23.92 -93.80
C ILE A 250 -0.97 23.04 -94.77
N ASP A 251 -1.92 22.27 -94.25
CA ASP A 251 -2.81 21.41 -95.03
C ASP A 251 -3.62 22.24 -96.03
N ASP A 252 -4.21 23.35 -95.58
CA ASP A 252 -4.94 24.32 -96.42
C ASP A 252 -4.04 24.94 -97.51
N ILE A 253 -2.80 25.32 -97.18
CA ILE A 253 -1.83 25.85 -98.16
C ILE A 253 -1.47 24.79 -99.19
N ALA A 254 -1.24 23.55 -98.76
CA ALA A 254 -0.90 22.45 -99.64
C ALA A 254 -2.07 22.12 -100.58
N ASP A 255 -3.31 22.10 -100.08
CA ASP A 255 -4.53 21.96 -100.90
C ASP A 255 -4.66 23.07 -101.95
N GLN A 256 -4.46 24.34 -101.56
CA GLN A 256 -4.48 25.46 -102.51
C GLN A 256 -3.36 25.35 -103.55
N THR A 257 -2.17 24.92 -103.14
CA THR A 257 -1.01 24.74 -104.03
C THR A 257 -1.25 23.61 -105.02
N ASN A 258 -1.84 22.49 -104.57
CA ASN A 258 -2.23 21.37 -105.41
C ASN A 258 -3.26 21.81 -106.47
N LEU A 259 -4.26 22.59 -106.06
CA LEU A 259 -5.29 23.13 -106.95
C LEU A 259 -4.70 24.13 -107.98
N LEU A 260 -3.76 24.99 -107.55
CA LEU A 260 -3.03 25.89 -108.44
C LEU A 260 -2.17 25.13 -109.46
N ALA A 261 -1.43 24.11 -109.01
CA ALA A 261 -0.61 23.26 -109.86
C ALA A 261 -1.45 22.50 -110.89
N LEU A 262 -2.59 21.96 -110.48
CA LEU A 262 -3.54 21.31 -111.39
C LEU A 262 -4.03 22.29 -112.48
N ASN A 263 -4.40 23.51 -112.10
CA ASN A 263 -4.79 24.54 -113.07
C ASN A 263 -3.65 24.90 -114.03
N ALA A 264 -2.40 24.94 -113.53
CA ALA A 264 -1.22 25.19 -114.35
C ALA A 264 -0.91 24.04 -115.32
N SER A 265 -1.00 22.78 -114.90
CA SER A 265 -0.85 21.60 -115.78
C SER A 265 -1.91 21.59 -116.90
N ILE A 266 -3.17 21.96 -116.57
CA ILE A 266 -4.26 22.09 -117.55
C ILE A 266 -3.94 23.16 -118.59
N GLU A 267 -3.45 24.34 -118.16
CA GLU A 267 -3.16 25.44 -119.07
C GLU A 267 -1.89 25.19 -119.89
N ALA A 268 -0.87 24.52 -119.32
CA ALA A 268 0.34 24.11 -120.04
C ALA A 268 0.03 23.11 -121.17
N ALA A 269 -0.95 22.23 -121.00
CA ALA A 269 -1.42 21.33 -122.06
C ALA A 269 -2.15 22.03 -123.22
N ARG A 270 -2.44 23.34 -123.07
CA ARG A 270 -3.27 24.14 -123.99
C ARG A 270 -2.47 24.99 -124.97
N VAL A 271 -1.15 25.12 -124.77
CA VAL A 271 -0.23 25.96 -125.56
C VAL A 271 0.85 25.11 -126.22
N ASP A 272 1.15 25.37 -127.50
CA ASP A 272 2.08 24.58 -128.32
C ASP A 272 3.56 24.55 -127.82
N GLU A 273 3.94 25.47 -126.92
CA GLU A 273 5.29 25.55 -126.30
C GLU A 273 5.29 25.18 -124.79
N GLY A 274 4.19 24.60 -124.27
CA GLY A 274 3.95 24.40 -122.83
C GLY A 274 4.64 23.21 -122.15
N GLU A 275 5.38 22.36 -122.89
CA GLU A 275 5.94 21.10 -122.35
C GLU A 275 6.81 21.31 -121.10
N GLY A 276 7.63 22.37 -121.06
CA GLY A 276 8.46 22.69 -119.89
C GLY A 276 7.64 23.18 -118.67
N PHE A 277 6.51 23.86 -118.91
CA PHE A 277 5.62 24.31 -117.85
C PHE A 277 4.78 23.17 -117.27
N ALA A 278 4.40 22.19 -118.09
CA ALA A 278 3.67 21.01 -117.63
C ALA A 278 4.50 20.17 -116.64
N VAL A 279 5.79 19.97 -116.91
CA VAL A 279 6.71 19.25 -116.01
C VAL A 279 6.83 19.97 -114.65
N VAL A 280 6.95 21.31 -114.65
CA VAL A 280 7.03 22.08 -113.41
C VAL A 280 5.71 22.02 -112.63
N ALA A 281 4.57 22.10 -113.31
CA ALA A 281 3.28 22.03 -112.66
C ALA A 281 3.01 20.65 -112.02
N ASP A 282 3.39 19.55 -112.68
CA ASP A 282 3.30 18.21 -112.10
C ASP A 282 4.26 18.02 -110.90
N GLU A 283 5.46 18.60 -110.94
CA GLU A 283 6.39 18.59 -109.79
C GLU A 283 5.82 19.37 -108.60
N VAL A 284 5.26 20.56 -108.83
CA VAL A 284 4.60 21.36 -107.77
C VAL A 284 3.39 20.60 -107.20
N LYS A 285 2.63 19.91 -108.05
CA LYS A 285 1.51 19.07 -107.62
C LYS A 285 1.99 17.96 -106.69
N SER A 286 3.05 17.25 -107.08
CA SER A 286 3.64 16.18 -106.27
C SER A 286 4.13 16.69 -104.91
N LEU A 287 4.79 17.85 -104.87
CA LEU A 287 5.26 18.47 -103.62
C LEU A 287 4.10 18.90 -102.71
N ALA A 288 2.98 19.34 -103.30
CA ALA A 288 1.78 19.69 -102.55
C ALA A 288 1.11 18.45 -101.94
N GLU A 289 0.98 17.35 -102.70
CA GLU A 289 0.47 16.07 -102.19
C GLU A 289 1.38 15.51 -101.09
N GLU A 290 2.70 15.58 -101.25
CA GLU A 290 3.67 15.18 -100.21
C GLU A 290 3.54 16.05 -98.95
N SER A 291 3.33 17.36 -99.10
CA SER A 291 3.10 18.27 -97.96
C SER A 291 1.83 17.94 -97.18
N GLN A 292 0.74 17.56 -97.85
CA GLN A 292 -0.49 17.08 -97.20
C GLN A 292 -0.26 15.79 -96.42
N GLU A 293 0.49 14.86 -97.02
CA GLU A 293 0.76 13.58 -96.38
C GLU A 293 1.61 13.75 -95.11
N GLU A 294 2.59 14.65 -95.13
CA GLU A 294 3.36 15.03 -93.93
C GLU A 294 2.51 15.81 -92.91
N ALA A 295 1.66 16.73 -93.34
CA ALA A 295 0.73 17.45 -92.46
C ALA A 295 -0.20 16.48 -91.71
N ALA A 296 -0.76 15.49 -92.42
CA ALA A 296 -1.58 14.43 -91.82
C ALA A 296 -0.81 13.59 -90.79
N ARG A 297 0.48 13.28 -91.05
CA ARG A 297 1.33 12.57 -90.07
C ARG A 297 1.59 13.42 -88.82
N ILE A 298 1.84 14.73 -88.98
CA ILE A 298 2.01 15.64 -87.84
C ILE A 298 0.71 15.74 -87.04
N ARG A 299 -0.46 15.84 -87.70
CA ARG A 299 -1.77 15.87 -87.04
C ARG A 299 -2.00 14.65 -86.15
N ALA A 300 -1.71 13.45 -86.66
CA ALA A 300 -1.82 12.22 -85.88
C ALA A 300 -0.85 12.18 -84.67
N LEU A 301 0.34 12.80 -84.80
CA LEU A 301 1.28 12.92 -83.69
C LEU A 301 0.78 13.91 -82.63
N VAL A 302 0.19 15.04 -83.04
CA VAL A 302 -0.44 16.03 -82.16
C VAL A 302 -1.57 15.39 -81.35
N GLU A 303 -2.48 14.65 -82.00
CA GLU A 303 -3.55 13.90 -81.32
C GLU A 303 -3.01 12.87 -80.30
N THR A 304 -1.88 12.23 -80.62
CA THR A 304 -1.24 11.28 -79.70
C THR A 304 -0.64 11.99 -78.48
N ILE A 305 -0.05 13.17 -78.67
CA ILE A 305 0.50 13.99 -77.58
C ILE A 305 -0.63 14.51 -76.70
N ASP A 306 -1.72 14.99 -77.29
CA ASP A 306 -2.90 15.49 -76.59
C ASP A 306 -3.52 14.42 -75.68
N GLY A 307 -3.73 13.21 -76.20
CA GLY A 307 -4.21 12.10 -75.37
C GLY A 307 -3.23 11.68 -74.26
N ALA A 308 -1.92 11.86 -74.45
CA ALA A 308 -0.93 11.63 -73.39
C ALA A 308 -0.96 12.73 -72.33
N VAL A 309 -1.22 13.98 -72.72
CA VAL A 309 -1.40 15.12 -71.81
C VAL A 309 -2.60 14.89 -70.89
N ASP A 310 -3.75 14.49 -71.45
CA ASP A 310 -4.95 14.17 -70.66
C ASP A 310 -4.67 13.09 -69.60
N GLY A 311 -3.99 12.01 -69.99
CA GLY A 311 -3.63 10.93 -69.05
C GLY A 311 -2.72 11.41 -67.91
N VAL A 312 -1.80 12.34 -68.18
CA VAL A 312 -0.96 12.93 -67.14
C VAL A 312 -1.75 13.85 -66.21
N VAL A 313 -2.76 14.57 -66.72
CA VAL A 313 -3.65 15.40 -65.89
C VAL A 313 -4.44 14.52 -64.92
N ASP A 314 -5.03 13.43 -65.38
CA ASP A 314 -5.75 12.46 -64.54
C ASP A 314 -4.84 11.88 -63.43
N ASP A 315 -3.59 11.52 -63.78
CA ASP A 315 -2.61 11.02 -62.82
C ASP A 315 -2.26 12.07 -61.74
N ILE A 316 -2.17 13.34 -62.12
CA ILE A 316 -1.90 14.45 -61.17
C ILE A 316 -3.08 14.67 -60.22
N GLU A 317 -4.31 14.59 -60.70
CA GLU A 317 -5.50 14.66 -59.83
C GLU A 317 -5.49 13.54 -58.79
N SER A 318 -5.17 12.31 -59.21
CA SER A 318 -5.01 11.17 -58.30
C SER A 318 -3.89 11.39 -57.27
N VAL A 319 -2.76 11.97 -57.67
CA VAL A 319 -1.68 12.34 -56.73
C VAL A 319 -2.18 13.37 -55.72
N HIS A 320 -2.93 14.39 -56.15
CA HIS A 320 -3.48 15.41 -55.27
C HIS A 320 -4.40 14.81 -54.19
N GLU A 321 -5.35 13.95 -54.59
CA GLU A 321 -6.22 13.23 -53.66
C GLU A 321 -5.42 12.38 -52.65
N GLN A 322 -4.39 11.67 -53.10
CA GLN A 322 -3.55 10.84 -52.25
C GLN A 322 -2.72 11.66 -51.26
N THR A 323 -2.21 12.82 -51.68
CA THR A 323 -1.46 13.72 -50.80
C THR A 323 -2.33 14.34 -49.72
N GLU A 324 -3.57 14.75 -50.03
CA GLU A 324 -4.49 15.27 -49.01
C GLU A 324 -4.88 14.19 -48.00
N ALA A 325 -5.19 12.98 -48.47
CA ALA A 325 -5.46 11.85 -47.58
C ALA A 325 -4.24 11.54 -46.69
N GLY A 326 -3.03 11.55 -47.26
CA GLY A 326 -1.80 11.34 -46.50
C GLY A 326 -1.55 12.42 -45.44
N ARG A 327 -1.89 13.68 -45.75
CA ARG A 327 -1.77 14.81 -44.80
C ARG A 327 -2.73 14.65 -43.62
N GLU A 328 -3.97 14.23 -43.88
CA GLU A 328 -4.94 13.93 -42.82
C GLU A 328 -4.49 12.76 -41.93
N GLU A 329 -3.95 11.70 -42.53
CA GLU A 329 -3.39 10.56 -41.77
C GLU A 329 -2.20 10.99 -40.90
N ALA A 330 -1.29 11.80 -41.43
CA ALA A 330 -0.15 12.32 -40.66
C ALA A 330 -0.61 13.19 -39.48
N ALA A 331 -1.60 14.05 -39.68
CA ALA A 331 -2.18 14.87 -38.61
C ALA A 331 -2.84 14.01 -37.52
N ARG A 332 -3.61 12.99 -37.90
CA ARG A 332 -4.21 12.03 -36.94
C ARG A 332 -3.16 11.23 -36.18
N ALA A 333 -2.02 10.91 -36.81
CA ALA A 333 -0.91 10.26 -36.12
C ALA A 333 -0.30 11.17 -35.04
N VAL A 334 -0.12 12.47 -35.33
CA VAL A 334 0.33 13.46 -34.33
C VAL A 334 -0.62 13.51 -33.14
N GLU A 335 -1.92 13.68 -33.39
CA GLU A 335 -2.95 13.72 -32.32
C GLU A 335 -2.92 12.44 -31.46
N THR A 336 -2.67 11.28 -32.09
CA THR A 336 -2.58 9.99 -31.37
C THR A 336 -1.35 9.94 -30.47
N PHE A 337 -0.19 10.42 -30.94
CA PHE A 337 1.03 10.45 -30.12
C PHE A 337 0.92 11.45 -28.97
N GLU A 338 0.30 12.61 -29.19
CA GLU A 338 0.01 13.58 -28.12
C GLU A 338 -0.92 12.98 -27.05
N ALA A 339 -1.95 12.23 -27.46
CA ALA A 339 -2.82 11.54 -26.51
C ALA A 339 -2.10 10.44 -25.71
N ILE A 340 -1.12 9.75 -26.32
CA ILE A 340 -0.27 8.77 -25.62
C ILE A 340 0.58 9.48 -24.55
N ASP A 341 1.20 10.61 -24.89
CA ASP A 341 1.99 11.41 -23.95
C ASP A 341 1.15 11.88 -22.75
N GLU A 342 -0.07 12.34 -22.99
CA GLU A 342 -0.98 12.76 -21.91
C GLU A 342 -1.38 11.59 -20.99
N VAL A 343 -1.72 10.43 -21.56
CA VAL A 343 -2.02 9.22 -20.77
C VAL A 343 -0.81 8.78 -19.96
N ASN A 344 0.40 8.91 -20.53
CA ASN A 344 1.64 8.57 -19.85
C ASN A 344 1.93 9.51 -18.67
N GLY A 345 1.67 10.81 -18.83
CA GLY A 345 1.75 11.77 -17.72
C GLY A 345 0.81 11.43 -16.56
N GLN A 346 -0.42 11.00 -16.87
CA GLN A 346 -1.38 10.52 -15.85
C GLN A 346 -0.92 9.22 -15.17
N LEU A 347 -0.26 8.34 -15.92
CA LEU A 347 0.31 7.11 -15.39
C LEU A 347 1.44 7.41 -14.39
N SER A 348 2.35 8.33 -14.71
CA SER A 348 3.41 8.77 -13.77
C SER A 348 2.83 9.37 -12.49
N GLU A 349 1.78 10.19 -12.57
CA GLU A 349 1.10 10.72 -11.37
C GLU A 349 0.49 9.58 -10.53
N SER A 350 -0.16 8.62 -11.19
CA SER A 350 -0.74 7.44 -10.51
C SER A 350 0.33 6.57 -9.86
N MET A 351 1.50 6.41 -10.48
CA MET A 351 2.62 5.67 -9.91
C MET A 351 3.21 6.37 -8.69
N ALA A 352 3.28 7.70 -8.68
CA ALA A 352 3.69 8.46 -7.51
C ALA A 352 2.74 8.27 -6.31
N ASP A 353 1.43 8.18 -6.57
CA ASP A 353 0.43 7.86 -5.55
C ASP A 353 0.61 6.43 -5.00
N VAL A 354 0.85 5.45 -5.88
CA VAL A 354 1.12 4.06 -5.48
C VAL A 354 2.41 3.96 -4.68
N ALA A 355 3.48 4.66 -5.07
CA ALA A 355 4.73 4.72 -4.32
C ALA A 355 4.51 5.26 -2.89
N THR A 356 3.72 6.33 -2.77
CA THR A 356 3.37 6.92 -1.47
C THR A 356 2.57 5.96 -0.60
N ALA A 357 1.58 5.26 -1.18
CA ALA A 357 0.80 4.25 -0.47
C ALA A 357 1.68 3.05 -0.04
N THR A 358 2.62 2.65 -0.88
CA THR A 358 3.57 1.56 -0.62
C THR A 358 4.51 1.93 0.54
N ASP A 359 5.04 3.14 0.58
CA ASP A 359 5.84 3.65 1.71
C ASP A 359 5.03 3.70 3.02
N GLN A 360 3.77 4.10 2.96
CA GLN A 360 2.88 4.07 4.13
C GLN A 360 2.62 2.63 4.61
N GLN A 361 2.47 1.68 3.69
CA GLN A 361 2.28 0.28 4.01
C GLN A 361 3.55 -0.34 4.61
N ALA A 362 4.73 0.01 4.11
CA ALA A 362 6.01 -0.40 4.68
C ALA A 362 6.11 0.02 6.17
N ARG A 363 5.85 1.30 6.46
CA ARG A 363 5.85 1.82 7.84
C ARG A 363 4.83 1.12 8.73
N SER A 364 3.62 0.89 8.23
CA SER A 364 2.58 0.17 8.98
C SER A 364 2.98 -1.27 9.28
N THR A 365 3.71 -1.91 8.36
CA THR A 365 4.21 -3.29 8.51
C THR A 365 5.34 -3.36 9.55
N GLU A 366 6.24 -2.38 9.57
CA GLU A 366 7.25 -2.23 10.63
C GLU A 366 6.59 -2.03 12.01
N GLU A 367 5.56 -1.20 12.10
CA GLU A 367 4.80 -0.99 13.33
C GLU A 367 4.13 -2.29 13.82
N LEU A 368 3.53 -3.07 12.90
CA LEU A 368 2.95 -4.36 13.23
C LEU A 368 3.99 -5.36 13.73
N ALA A 369 5.17 -5.41 13.09
CA ALA A 369 6.27 -6.26 13.53
C ALA A 369 6.69 -5.92 14.98
N MET A 370 6.84 -4.63 15.28
CA MET A 370 7.17 -4.16 16.64
C MET A 370 6.08 -4.51 17.65
N MET A 371 4.81 -4.41 17.28
CA MET A 371 3.69 -4.78 18.15
C MET A 371 3.62 -6.29 18.41
N ALA A 372 3.87 -7.12 17.39
CA ALA A 372 3.93 -8.57 17.52
C ALA A 372 5.07 -9.01 18.45
N ASP A 373 6.27 -8.43 18.27
CA ASP A 373 7.42 -8.64 19.16
C ASP A 373 7.12 -8.24 20.61
N GLU A 374 6.49 -7.08 20.83
CA GLU A 374 6.10 -6.63 22.17
C GLU A 374 5.06 -7.55 22.80
N ALA A 375 4.06 -7.99 22.03
CA ALA A 375 3.06 -8.93 22.48
C ALA A 375 3.69 -10.27 22.87
N ASN A 376 4.62 -10.81 22.07
CA ASN A 376 5.35 -12.04 22.41
C ASN A 376 6.13 -11.91 23.72
N ARG A 377 6.86 -10.81 23.94
CA ARG A 377 7.54 -10.57 25.23
C ARG A 377 6.57 -10.52 26.41
N LYS A 378 5.38 -9.91 26.22
CA LYS A 378 4.35 -9.88 27.28
C LYS A 378 3.79 -11.27 27.57
N THR A 379 3.60 -12.08 26.54
CA THR A 379 3.18 -13.48 26.66
C THR A 379 4.18 -14.30 27.48
N GLU A 380 5.48 -14.17 27.21
CA GLU A 380 6.54 -14.81 28.01
C GLU A 380 6.49 -14.37 29.48
N MET A 381 6.36 -13.06 29.75
CA MET A 381 6.24 -12.56 31.14
C MET A 381 5.00 -13.09 31.87
N ILE A 382 3.88 -13.26 31.17
CA ILE A 382 2.66 -13.82 31.78
C ILE A 382 2.86 -15.30 32.14
N LEU A 383 3.54 -16.09 31.29
CA LEU A 383 3.85 -17.49 31.59
C LEU A 383 4.75 -17.60 32.82
N ASP A 384 5.81 -16.79 32.92
CA ASP A 384 6.69 -16.74 34.09
C ASP A 384 5.90 -16.40 35.38
N GLU A 385 4.97 -15.44 35.30
CA GLU A 385 4.12 -15.05 36.44
C GLU A 385 3.17 -16.18 36.85
N VAL A 386 2.59 -16.90 35.88
CA VAL A 386 1.72 -18.05 36.14
C VAL A 386 2.49 -19.17 36.82
N GLU A 387 3.72 -19.47 36.39
CA GLU A 387 4.59 -20.43 37.07
C GLU A 387 4.87 -19.98 38.52
N GLY A 388 5.15 -18.69 38.74
CA GLY A 388 5.34 -18.12 40.08
C GLY A 388 4.12 -18.25 41.01
N ILE A 389 2.91 -18.11 40.46
CA ILE A 389 1.65 -18.32 41.20
C ILE A 389 1.50 -19.81 41.56
N ASP A 390 1.75 -20.71 40.63
CA ASP A 390 1.61 -22.15 40.84
C ASP A 390 2.60 -22.66 41.91
N ASP A 391 3.85 -22.18 41.89
CA ASP A 391 4.83 -22.47 42.93
C ASP A 391 4.43 -21.90 44.31
N SER A 392 3.89 -20.68 44.34
CA SER A 392 3.38 -20.06 45.57
C SER A 392 2.19 -20.85 46.14
N ASN A 393 1.30 -21.34 45.27
CA ASN A 393 0.16 -22.17 45.66
C ASN A 393 0.61 -23.53 46.23
N ARG A 394 1.63 -24.16 45.64
CA ARG A 394 2.22 -25.39 46.19
C ARG A 394 2.81 -25.16 47.58
N GLU A 395 3.58 -24.09 47.78
CA GLU A 395 4.15 -23.75 49.09
C GLU A 395 3.04 -23.50 50.13
N LEU A 396 1.93 -22.88 49.73
CA LEU A 396 0.76 -22.68 50.60
C LEU A 396 0.10 -24.01 51.00
N LEU A 397 -0.09 -24.93 50.06
CA LEU A 397 -0.67 -26.25 50.35
C LEU A 397 0.24 -27.06 51.30
N ASP A 398 1.55 -27.07 51.07
CA ASP A 398 2.53 -27.74 51.94
C ASP A 398 2.50 -27.17 53.36
N LEU A 399 2.38 -25.84 53.51
CA LEU A 399 2.26 -25.19 54.82
C LEU A 399 0.95 -25.57 55.53
N LEU A 400 -0.16 -25.60 54.81
CA LEU A 400 -1.46 -26.00 55.37
C LEU A 400 -1.45 -27.45 55.83
N GLU A 401 -0.91 -28.36 55.02
CA GLU A 401 -0.79 -29.78 55.37
C GLU A 401 0.10 -29.98 56.60
N SER A 402 1.22 -29.24 56.70
CA SER A 402 2.08 -29.28 57.89
C SER A 402 1.42 -28.75 59.17
N SER A 403 0.45 -27.85 59.05
CA SER A 403 -0.28 -27.26 60.18
C SER A 403 -1.42 -28.13 60.72
N VAL A 404 -1.86 -29.14 59.94
CA VAL A 404 -2.90 -30.11 60.34
C VAL A 404 -2.29 -31.30 61.10
N ASP A 405 -1.01 -31.59 60.89
CA ASP A 405 -0.28 -32.72 61.48
C ASP A 405 0.44 -32.40 62.82
N GLU A 406 0.50 -31.14 63.26
CA GLU A 406 0.98 -30.69 64.61
C GLU A 406 -0.17 -30.51 65.61
#